data_AF-A0A3E0PLK4-F1
#
_entry.id   AF-A0A3E0PLK4-F1
#
_cell.length_a   1.000
_cell.length_b   1.000
_cell.length_c   1.000
_cell.angle_alpha   90.00
_cell.angle_beta   90.00
_cell.angle_gamma   90.00
#
_symmetry.space_group_name_H-M   'P 1'
#
loop_
_entity.id
_entity.type
_entity.pdbx_description
1 polymer ?
#
loop_
_entity_poly.entity_id
_entity_poly.type
_entity_poly.pdbx_seq_one_letter_code
_entity_poly.pdbx_strand_id
1 'polypeptide(L)'
;MPCHERPRIDASISTQEPVPGLSFSAMAVNTLGRNLSSDDDRPLSPVRSHWPRFAAFAIWGSVLYGALSLRDIETPFDYAMCGPWGCFPPLSAVAACHAGWLIVLTPALFWAHHHLLHSVSWKIAGAVLTAIGAVSAAIVAVRALWLDRGSIDQTYPVQKLALNVFTTTDFPIVPLLVLGVVTLAAGLFPSVARAIRRQPKTIARAGLAASDGR
;
A
#
# COMPACT_ATOMS: atom_id res chain seq x y z
N MET A 1 -11.01 -42.19 -5.60
CA MET A 1 -10.52 -40.83 -5.91
C MET A 1 -9.49 -40.97 -7.04
N PRO A 2 -9.73 -40.37 -8.22
CA PRO A 2 -8.84 -40.53 -9.37
C PRO A 2 -7.56 -39.71 -9.18
N CYS A 3 -6.41 -40.37 -9.32
CA CYS A 3 -5.09 -39.76 -9.31
C CYS A 3 -4.94 -38.86 -10.53
N HIS A 4 -4.71 -37.56 -10.29
CA HIS A 4 -4.43 -36.58 -11.33
C HIS A 4 -2.98 -36.77 -11.81
N GLU A 5 -2.85 -37.37 -12.99
CA GLU A 5 -1.60 -37.60 -13.70
C GLU A 5 -1.04 -36.24 -14.18
N ARG A 6 0.18 -35.88 -13.75
CA ARG A 6 0.84 -34.64 -14.17
C ARG A 6 1.43 -34.82 -15.58
N PRO A 7 1.25 -33.86 -16.49
CA PRO A 7 1.90 -33.89 -17.79
C PRO A 7 3.43 -33.78 -17.65
N ARG A 8 4.12 -34.74 -18.25
CA ARG A 8 5.58 -34.81 -18.39
C ARG A 8 6.02 -33.71 -19.37
N ILE A 9 6.82 -32.76 -18.89
CA ILE A 9 7.45 -31.73 -19.74
C ILE A 9 8.74 -32.34 -20.28
N ASP A 10 8.74 -32.71 -21.55
CA ASP A 10 9.93 -33.17 -22.25
C ASP A 10 10.81 -31.96 -22.57
N ALA A 11 11.89 -31.82 -21.82
CA ALA A 11 12.95 -30.85 -22.09
C ALA A 11 13.74 -31.35 -23.32
N SER A 12 13.41 -30.83 -24.50
CA SER A 12 14.26 -30.94 -25.69
C SER A 12 15.50 -30.07 -25.50
N ILE A 13 16.54 -30.70 -24.97
CA ILE A 13 17.91 -30.18 -24.92
C ILE A 13 18.38 -30.04 -26.37
N SER A 14 18.35 -28.81 -26.90
CA SER A 14 19.02 -28.46 -28.14
C SER A 14 20.53 -28.46 -27.88
N THR A 15 21.19 -29.51 -28.35
CA THR A 15 22.65 -29.62 -28.42
C THR A 15 23.16 -28.60 -29.42
N GLN A 16 23.69 -27.49 -28.92
CA GLN A 16 24.38 -26.50 -29.73
C GLN A 16 25.76 -27.04 -30.08
N GLU A 17 26.00 -27.31 -31.36
CA GLU A 17 27.29 -27.81 -31.85
C GLU A 17 28.40 -26.78 -31.63
N PRO A 18 29.59 -27.22 -31.18
CA PRO A 18 30.76 -26.35 -31.05
C PRO A 18 31.30 -26.00 -32.43
N VAL A 19 31.27 -24.72 -32.80
CA VAL A 19 31.88 -24.19 -34.03
C VAL A 19 33.42 -24.31 -33.92
N PRO A 20 34.08 -25.11 -34.77
CA PRO A 20 35.53 -25.20 -34.78
C PRO A 20 36.11 -24.08 -35.66
N GLY A 21 37.08 -23.34 -35.12
CA GLY A 21 37.96 -22.50 -35.95
C GLY A 21 37.94 -21.00 -35.67
N LEU A 22 38.12 -20.59 -34.42
CA LEU A 22 38.55 -19.22 -34.13
C LEU A 22 39.86 -19.23 -33.33
N SER A 23 40.92 -18.95 -34.09
CA SER A 23 42.28 -18.54 -33.75
C SER A 23 42.46 -18.04 -32.31
N PHE A 24 43.18 -18.84 -31.52
CA PHE A 24 43.47 -18.60 -30.10
C PHE A 24 44.78 -17.80 -29.85
N SER A 25 45.45 -17.28 -30.88
CA SER A 25 46.86 -16.86 -30.73
C SER A 25 47.15 -15.35 -30.74
N ALA A 26 46.14 -14.47 -30.82
CA ALA A 26 46.37 -13.01 -30.85
C ALA A 26 45.84 -12.24 -29.61
N MET A 27 45.29 -12.92 -28.61
CA MET A 27 44.60 -12.28 -27.48
C MET A 27 45.34 -12.37 -26.14
N ALA A 28 46.62 -12.76 -26.16
CA ALA A 28 47.41 -12.93 -24.93
C ALA A 28 48.29 -11.70 -24.57
N VAL A 29 48.50 -10.76 -25.50
CA VAL A 29 49.50 -9.68 -25.30
C VAL A 29 48.89 -8.31 -24.96
N ASN A 30 47.60 -8.10 -25.21
CA ASN A 30 46.91 -6.84 -24.85
C ASN A 30 46.28 -6.84 -23.44
N THR A 31 46.42 -7.93 -22.69
CA THR A 31 45.76 -8.13 -21.39
C THR A 31 46.64 -7.76 -20.20
N LEU A 32 47.96 -7.58 -20.39
CA LEU A 32 48.87 -7.18 -19.31
C LEU A 32 49.06 -5.66 -19.15
N GLY A 33 48.72 -4.86 -20.17
CA GLY A 33 48.92 -3.40 -20.14
C GLY A 33 47.78 -2.58 -19.52
N ARG A 34 46.63 -3.18 -19.21
CA ARG A 34 45.43 -2.46 -18.69
C ARG A 34 45.23 -2.53 -17.18
N ASN A 35 46.03 -3.29 -16.46
CA ASN A 35 45.83 -3.53 -15.02
C ASN A 35 46.63 -2.59 -14.09
N LEU A 36 47.28 -1.56 -14.62
CA LEU A 36 48.03 -0.57 -13.82
C LEU A 36 47.45 0.85 -13.92
N SER A 37 46.32 1.03 -14.59
CA SER A 37 45.61 2.32 -14.62
C SER A 37 44.70 2.45 -13.41
N SER A 38 45.23 3.10 -12.36
CA SER A 38 44.46 3.86 -11.37
C SER A 38 43.34 3.08 -10.66
N ASP A 39 43.70 2.16 -9.76
CA ASP A 39 42.76 1.45 -8.87
C ASP A 39 42.32 2.30 -7.65
N ASP A 40 42.53 3.63 -7.70
CA ASP A 40 42.25 4.58 -6.60
C ASP A 40 41.15 5.61 -6.90
N ASP A 41 40.38 5.39 -7.97
CA ASP A 41 39.10 6.07 -8.23
C ASP A 41 37.92 5.13 -7.93
N ARG A 42 37.97 4.37 -6.83
CA ARG A 42 36.75 3.74 -6.33
C ARG A 42 35.88 4.87 -5.80
N PRO A 43 34.77 5.25 -6.47
CA PRO A 43 33.90 6.29 -5.94
C PRO A 43 33.49 5.82 -4.56
N LEU A 44 33.88 6.60 -3.53
CA LEU A 44 33.53 6.37 -2.14
C LEU A 44 32.09 5.89 -2.12
N SER A 45 31.89 4.60 -1.82
CA SER A 45 30.56 4.00 -1.89
C SER A 45 29.67 4.88 -1.03
N PRO A 46 28.59 5.46 -1.57
CA PRO A 46 27.81 6.46 -0.86
C PRO A 46 27.44 5.87 0.49
N VAL A 47 27.94 6.49 1.57
CA VAL A 47 27.66 6.07 2.94
C VAL A 47 26.15 5.96 3.03
N ARG A 48 25.66 4.71 3.12
CA ARG A 48 24.24 4.41 3.02
C ARG A 48 23.57 5.03 4.23
N SER A 49 23.04 6.22 4.08
CA SER A 49 22.51 6.99 5.19
C SER A 49 21.35 6.21 5.82
N HIS A 50 21.49 5.91 7.10
CA HIS A 50 20.46 5.26 7.91
C HIS A 50 19.41 6.26 8.39
N TRP A 51 19.65 7.56 8.18
CA TRP A 51 18.77 8.68 8.51
C TRP A 51 17.28 8.50 8.16
N PRO A 52 16.89 8.03 6.95
CA PRO A 52 15.47 7.90 6.62
C PRO A 52 14.75 6.88 7.52
N ARG A 53 15.44 5.84 8.00
CA ARG A 53 14.83 4.84 8.90
C ARG A 53 14.57 5.45 10.27
N PHE A 54 15.53 6.18 10.81
CA PHE A 54 15.36 6.89 12.09
C PHE A 54 14.26 7.94 12.02
N ALA A 55 14.21 8.73 10.93
CA ALA A 55 13.13 9.68 10.71
C ALA A 55 11.76 8.98 10.65
N ALA A 56 11.64 7.84 9.97
CA ALA A 56 10.41 7.08 9.92
C ALA A 56 9.97 6.57 11.30
N PHE A 57 10.89 6.04 12.11
CA PHE A 57 10.59 5.60 13.48
C PHE A 57 10.21 6.78 14.39
N ALA A 58 10.87 7.93 14.26
CA ALA A 58 10.56 9.12 15.04
C ALA A 58 9.16 9.67 14.70
N ILE A 59 8.82 9.73 13.40
CA ILE A 59 7.48 10.13 12.94
C ILE A 59 6.44 9.14 13.46
N TRP A 60 6.68 7.83 13.31
CA TRP A 60 5.76 6.80 13.78
C TRP A 60 5.55 6.86 15.30
N GLY A 61 6.64 7.01 16.07
CA GLY A 61 6.57 7.16 17.53
C GLY A 61 5.83 8.42 17.97
N SER A 62 5.99 9.52 17.24
CA SER A 62 5.24 10.77 17.49
C SER A 62 3.74 10.60 17.23
N VAL A 63 3.37 9.90 16.16
CA VAL A 63 1.96 9.59 15.85
C VAL A 63 1.38 8.66 16.91
N LEU A 64 2.12 7.65 17.36
CA LEU A 64 1.70 6.77 18.44
C LEU A 64 1.50 7.52 19.75
N TYR A 65 2.44 8.37 20.13
CA TYR A 65 2.32 9.21 21.32
C TYR A 65 1.09 10.12 21.23
N GLY A 66 0.87 10.77 20.08
CA GLY A 66 -0.32 11.60 19.86
C GLY A 66 -1.63 10.82 19.93
N ALA A 67 -1.66 9.58 19.44
CA ALA A 67 -2.84 8.73 19.57
C ALA A 67 -3.12 8.31 21.02
N LEU A 68 -2.08 8.07 21.81
CA LEU A 68 -2.20 7.76 23.23
C LEU A 68 -2.63 8.97 24.04
N SER A 69 -2.14 10.17 23.70
CA SER A 69 -2.52 11.40 24.40
C SER A 69 -3.97 11.81 24.17
N LEU A 70 -4.65 11.29 23.13
CA LEU A 70 -6.09 11.50 22.93
C LEU A 70 -6.92 11.01 24.13
N ARG A 71 -6.41 10.05 24.91
CA ARG A 71 -7.09 9.55 26.11
C ARG A 71 -7.22 10.62 27.20
N ASP A 72 -6.27 11.54 27.27
CA ASP A 72 -6.19 12.54 28.34
C ASP A 72 -6.94 13.83 27.97
N ILE A 73 -7.46 13.93 26.74
CA ILE A 73 -8.22 15.07 26.27
C ILE A 73 -9.69 14.83 26.56
N GLU A 74 -10.18 15.42 27.65
CA GLU A 74 -11.61 15.52 27.91
C GLU A 74 -12.23 16.51 26.93
N THR A 75 -13.08 16.02 26.05
CA THR A 75 -13.84 16.86 25.13
C THR A 75 -15.25 17.07 25.67
N PRO A 76 -15.88 18.23 25.42
CA PRO A 76 -17.29 18.45 25.79
C PRO A 76 -18.24 17.46 25.11
N PHE A 77 -17.76 16.67 24.15
CA PHE A 77 -18.53 15.67 23.41
C PHE A 77 -18.51 14.27 24.03
N ASP A 78 -17.65 13.99 25.03
CA ASP A 78 -17.45 12.64 25.56
C ASP A 78 -18.68 12.03 26.24
N TYR A 79 -19.68 12.85 26.57
CA TYR A 79 -20.98 12.40 27.09
C TYR A 79 -22.18 13.08 26.41
N ALA A 80 -21.94 13.94 25.41
CA ALA A 80 -22.99 14.73 24.77
C ALA A 80 -23.91 13.87 23.88
N MET A 81 -23.52 12.64 23.55
CA MET A 81 -24.24 11.78 22.60
C MET A 81 -25.15 10.74 23.25
N CYS A 82 -25.59 10.90 24.50
CA CYS A 82 -26.69 10.11 25.02
C CYS A 82 -28.01 10.51 24.34
N GLY A 83 -28.58 9.62 23.52
CA GLY A 83 -29.84 9.84 22.81
C GLY A 83 -30.79 8.64 22.92
N PRO A 84 -31.91 8.62 22.17
CA PRO A 84 -32.85 7.50 22.17
C PRO A 84 -32.25 6.18 21.65
N TRP A 85 -31.06 6.26 21.04
CA TRP A 85 -30.24 5.14 20.58
C TRP A 85 -29.23 4.63 21.62
N GLY A 86 -29.25 5.17 22.85
CA GLY A 86 -28.36 4.79 23.95
C GLY A 86 -27.27 5.84 24.22
N CYS A 87 -26.42 5.53 25.20
CA CYS A 87 -25.22 6.31 25.51
C CYS A 87 -24.00 5.71 24.81
N PHE A 88 -23.13 6.57 24.28
CA PHE A 88 -21.89 6.15 23.65
C PHE A 88 -20.73 6.12 24.63
N PRO A 89 -19.73 5.27 24.37
CA PRO A 89 -18.43 5.45 24.98
C PRO A 89 -17.87 6.85 24.62
N PRO A 90 -16.97 7.39 25.46
CA PRO A 90 -16.26 8.64 25.16
C PRO A 90 -15.67 8.63 23.75
N LEU A 91 -15.89 9.71 22.99
CA LEU A 91 -15.46 9.80 21.60
C LEU A 91 -13.93 9.76 21.51
N SER A 92 -13.26 10.37 22.47
CA SER A 92 -11.80 10.30 22.67
C SER A 92 -11.30 8.85 22.74
N ALA A 93 -11.98 7.99 23.50
CA ALA A 93 -11.61 6.58 23.63
C ALA A 93 -11.78 5.81 22.32
N VAL A 94 -12.89 5.99 21.60
CA VAL A 94 -13.13 5.34 20.30
C VAL A 94 -12.12 5.81 19.26
N ALA A 95 -11.82 7.11 19.22
CA ALA A 95 -10.83 7.69 18.33
C ALA A 95 -9.42 7.14 18.62
N ALA A 96 -9.03 7.03 19.89
CA ALA A 96 -7.75 6.46 20.29
C ALA A 96 -7.62 4.99 19.85
N CYS A 97 -8.68 4.19 19.99
CA CYS A 97 -8.71 2.80 19.51
C CYS A 97 -8.52 2.70 17.99
N HIS A 98 -9.23 3.52 17.20
CA HIS A 98 -9.07 3.54 15.74
C HIS A 98 -7.69 4.04 15.32
N ALA A 99 -7.15 5.05 16.00
CA ALA A 99 -5.80 5.53 15.78
C ALA A 99 -4.77 4.44 16.07
N GLY A 100 -4.92 3.69 17.16
CA GLY A 100 -4.09 2.53 17.49
C GLY A 100 -4.08 1.48 16.37
N TRP A 101 -5.25 1.13 15.84
CA TRP A 101 -5.34 0.23 14.69
C TRP A 101 -4.65 0.79 13.44
N LEU A 102 -4.80 2.08 13.12
CA LEU A 102 -4.10 2.70 12.00
C LEU A 102 -2.57 2.65 12.16
N ILE A 103 -2.07 2.89 13.37
CA ILE A 103 -0.64 2.83 13.69
C ILE A 103 -0.05 1.44 13.47
N VAL A 104 -0.83 0.39 13.74
CA VAL A 104 -0.43 -1.01 13.54
C VAL A 104 -0.57 -1.44 12.07
N LEU A 105 -1.69 -1.10 11.43
CA LEU A 105 -2.00 -1.55 10.07
C LEU A 105 -1.15 -0.85 9.00
N THR A 106 -0.81 0.42 9.19
CA THR A 106 -0.02 1.19 8.22
C THR A 106 1.35 0.56 7.94
N PRO A 107 2.23 0.31 8.94
CA PRO A 107 3.53 -0.32 8.69
C PRO A 107 3.38 -1.75 8.16
N ALA A 108 2.36 -2.50 8.60
CA ALA A 108 2.07 -3.83 8.07
C ALA A 108 1.72 -3.79 6.57
N LEU A 109 0.92 -2.80 6.14
CA LEU A 109 0.58 -2.58 4.74
C LEU A 109 1.82 -2.21 3.90
N PHE A 110 2.67 -1.31 4.40
CA PHE A 110 3.92 -0.95 3.72
C PHE A 110 4.87 -2.15 3.61
N TRP A 111 5.02 -2.92 4.70
CA TRP A 111 5.84 -4.11 4.70
C TRP A 111 5.32 -5.16 3.70
N ALA A 112 4.01 -5.46 3.73
CA ALA A 112 3.37 -6.35 2.78
C ALA A 112 3.53 -5.84 1.34
N HIS A 113 3.44 -4.53 1.13
CA HIS A 113 3.65 -3.92 -0.18
C HIS A 113 5.06 -4.20 -0.72
N HIS A 114 6.08 -3.94 0.09
CA HIS A 114 7.48 -4.11 -0.29
C HIS A 114 7.89 -5.57 -0.49
N HIS A 115 7.36 -6.50 0.32
CA HIS A 115 7.82 -7.89 0.32
C HIS A 115 6.93 -8.86 -0.46
N LEU A 116 5.61 -8.68 -0.40
CA LEU A 116 4.65 -9.67 -0.91
C LEU A 116 3.94 -9.17 -2.18
N LEU A 117 3.70 -7.86 -2.27
CA LEU A 117 2.83 -7.26 -3.28
C LEU A 117 3.60 -6.44 -4.30
N HIS A 118 4.90 -6.72 -4.52
CA HIS A 118 5.71 -5.98 -5.50
C HIS A 118 5.10 -5.99 -6.92
N SER A 119 4.35 -7.05 -7.26
CA SER A 119 3.61 -7.21 -8.52
C SER A 119 2.21 -6.55 -8.51
N VAL A 120 1.61 -6.38 -7.34
CA VAL A 120 0.21 -5.98 -7.21
C VAL A 120 0.10 -4.46 -7.20
N SER A 121 -0.74 -3.93 -8.09
CA SER A 121 -1.06 -2.50 -8.13
C SER A 121 -1.65 -2.05 -6.78
N TRP A 122 -1.21 -0.89 -6.27
CA TRP A 122 -1.82 -0.22 -5.12
C TRP A 122 -3.34 -0.11 -5.22
N LYS A 123 -3.90 -0.02 -6.45
CA LYS A 123 -5.34 -0.03 -6.68
C LYS A 123 -6.00 -1.32 -6.19
N ILE A 124 -5.40 -2.48 -6.46
CA ILE A 124 -5.94 -3.79 -6.06
C ILE A 124 -5.84 -3.94 -4.54
N ALA A 125 -4.69 -3.58 -3.95
CA ALA A 125 -4.53 -3.61 -2.49
C ALA A 125 -5.56 -2.73 -1.80
N GLY A 126 -5.75 -1.49 -2.27
CA GLY A 126 -6.77 -0.57 -1.74
C GLY A 126 -8.20 -1.10 -1.92
N ALA A 127 -8.52 -1.68 -3.07
CA ALA A 127 -9.84 -2.28 -3.33
C ALA A 127 -10.12 -3.47 -2.40
N VAL A 128 -9.14 -4.35 -2.18
CA VAL A 128 -9.27 -5.50 -1.26
C VAL A 128 -9.48 -5.03 0.17
N LEU A 129 -8.68 -4.08 0.66
CA LEU A 129 -8.86 -3.52 2.01
C LEU A 129 -10.23 -2.87 2.18
N THR A 130 -10.66 -2.08 1.20
CA THR A 130 -11.98 -1.43 1.20
C THR A 130 -13.10 -2.46 1.19
N ALA A 131 -12.98 -3.52 0.40
CA ALA A 131 -13.96 -4.60 0.33
C ALA A 131 -14.05 -5.36 1.67
N ILE A 132 -12.92 -5.70 2.29
CA ILE A 132 -12.90 -6.34 3.61
C ILE A 132 -13.56 -5.44 4.64
N GLY A 133 -13.19 -4.15 4.71
CA GLY A 133 -13.81 -3.19 5.61
C GLY A 133 -15.32 -3.05 5.39
N ALA A 134 -15.78 -2.99 4.14
CA ALA A 134 -17.20 -2.88 3.80
C ALA A 134 -17.98 -4.15 4.18
N VAL A 135 -17.41 -5.34 3.93
CA VAL A 135 -18.02 -6.62 4.33
C VAL A 135 -18.10 -6.72 5.85
N SER A 136 -17.04 -6.37 6.58
CA SER A 136 -17.07 -6.35 8.05
C SER A 136 -18.11 -5.37 8.59
N ALA A 137 -18.23 -4.17 8.01
CA ALA A 137 -19.27 -3.21 8.35
C ALA A 137 -20.68 -3.77 8.11
N ALA A 138 -20.90 -4.45 6.98
CA ALA A 138 -22.17 -5.09 6.66
C ALA A 138 -22.52 -6.23 7.65
N ILE A 139 -21.53 -7.01 8.10
CA ILE A 139 -21.73 -8.07 9.11
C ILE A 139 -22.18 -7.45 10.44
N VAL A 140 -21.49 -6.41 10.92
CA VAL A 140 -21.88 -5.68 12.14
C VAL A 140 -23.28 -5.08 11.99
N ALA A 141 -23.58 -4.54 10.81
CA ALA A 141 -24.88 -3.98 10.49
C ALA A 141 -26.02 -4.99 10.59
N VAL A 142 -25.86 -6.14 9.93
CA VAL A 142 -26.85 -7.23 9.97
C VAL A 142 -27.01 -7.74 11.40
N ARG A 143 -25.90 -7.92 12.14
CA ARG A 143 -25.96 -8.36 13.54
C ARG A 143 -26.75 -7.38 14.41
N ALA A 144 -26.50 -6.08 14.26
CA ALA A 144 -27.21 -5.04 15.00
C ALA A 144 -28.71 -5.05 14.70
N LEU A 145 -29.10 -5.14 13.42
CA LEU A 145 -30.50 -5.19 13.00
C LEU A 145 -31.23 -6.47 13.49
N TRP A 146 -30.51 -7.58 13.63
CA TRP A 146 -31.07 -8.84 14.11
C TRP A 146 -31.29 -8.87 15.62
N LEU A 147 -30.32 -8.39 16.40
CA LEU A 147 -30.39 -8.42 17.87
C LEU A 147 -31.41 -7.43 18.43
N ASP A 148 -31.70 -6.37 17.69
CA ASP A 148 -32.41 -5.21 18.20
C ASP A 148 -33.91 -5.20 17.82
N ARG A 149 -34.43 -6.32 17.29
CA ARG A 149 -35.84 -6.47 16.87
C ARG A 149 -36.89 -6.18 17.95
N GLY A 150 -36.50 -6.11 19.23
CA GLY A 150 -37.43 -5.99 20.36
C GLY A 150 -37.77 -4.57 20.83
N SER A 151 -37.03 -3.53 20.41
CA SER A 151 -37.14 -2.20 21.06
C SER A 151 -37.07 -0.97 20.14
N ILE A 152 -37.04 -1.15 18.81
CA ILE A 152 -36.69 -0.06 17.91
C ILE A 152 -37.87 0.87 17.62
N ASP A 153 -37.79 2.06 18.19
CA ASP A 153 -38.27 3.30 17.59
C ASP A 153 -37.56 3.48 16.23
N GLN A 154 -38.30 3.28 15.12
CA GLN A 154 -37.77 3.20 13.74
C GLN A 154 -37.32 4.54 13.16
N THR A 155 -37.26 5.59 13.98
CA THR A 155 -37.10 6.95 13.49
C THR A 155 -35.68 7.23 12.94
N TYR A 156 -34.64 6.47 13.34
CA TYR A 156 -33.23 6.74 12.97
C TYR A 156 -32.35 5.49 12.71
N PRO A 157 -32.72 4.60 11.76
CA PRO A 157 -32.02 3.33 11.56
C PRO A 157 -30.58 3.52 11.03
N VAL A 158 -30.35 4.51 10.17
CA VAL A 158 -29.04 4.76 9.54
C VAL A 158 -28.05 5.33 10.56
N GLN A 159 -28.48 6.26 11.41
CA GLN A 159 -27.64 6.84 12.45
C GLN A 159 -27.21 5.77 13.44
N LYS A 160 -28.16 4.96 13.94
CA LYS A 160 -27.86 3.85 14.86
C LYS A 160 -26.88 2.85 14.23
N LEU A 161 -27.06 2.58 12.94
CA LEU A 161 -26.18 1.68 12.21
C LEU A 161 -24.76 2.22 12.04
N ALA A 162 -24.61 3.45 11.54
CA ALA A 162 -23.32 4.09 11.35
C ALA A 162 -22.54 4.15 12.68
N LEU A 163 -23.27 4.42 13.75
CA LEU A 163 -22.76 4.58 15.08
C LEU A 163 -22.33 3.26 15.71
N ASN A 164 -23.09 2.17 15.54
CA ASN A 164 -22.66 0.82 15.93
C ASN A 164 -21.41 0.38 15.16
N VAL A 165 -21.32 0.66 13.86
CA VAL A 165 -20.13 0.36 13.07
C VAL A 165 -18.94 1.18 13.56
N PHE A 166 -19.15 2.46 13.87
CA PHE A 166 -18.10 3.37 14.32
C PHE A 166 -17.58 3.03 15.72
N THR A 167 -18.44 2.61 16.64
CA THR A 167 -18.06 2.27 18.02
C THR A 167 -17.52 0.85 18.17
N THR A 168 -17.59 0.03 17.12
CA THR A 168 -16.97 -1.31 17.11
C THR A 168 -15.45 -1.15 17.01
N THR A 169 -14.76 -1.33 18.13
CA THR A 169 -13.29 -1.23 18.22
C THR A 169 -12.58 -2.58 18.17
N ASP A 170 -13.31 -3.69 18.35
CA ASP A 170 -12.73 -5.04 18.32
C ASP A 170 -12.19 -5.43 16.94
N PHE A 171 -12.81 -4.89 15.89
CA PHE A 171 -12.40 -5.09 14.51
C PHE A 171 -12.02 -3.74 13.88
N PRO A 172 -10.93 -3.65 13.11
CA PRO A 172 -10.46 -2.40 12.53
C PRO A 172 -11.28 -1.98 11.30
N ILE A 173 -12.61 -1.98 11.39
CA ILE A 173 -13.51 -1.72 10.25
C ILE A 173 -13.24 -0.32 9.66
N VAL A 174 -13.29 0.71 10.51
CA VAL A 174 -13.04 2.09 10.11
C VAL A 174 -11.60 2.28 9.61
N PRO A 175 -10.56 1.82 10.32
CA PRO A 175 -9.18 1.84 9.83
C PRO A 175 -8.99 1.16 8.47
N LEU A 176 -9.60 -0.01 8.23
CA LEU A 176 -9.51 -0.74 6.96
C LEU A 176 -10.17 0.03 5.81
N LEU A 177 -11.34 0.63 6.05
CA LEU A 177 -12.02 1.47 5.07
C LEU A 177 -11.18 2.70 4.73
N VAL A 178 -10.67 3.41 5.74
CA VAL A 178 -9.85 4.61 5.54
C VAL A 178 -8.56 4.26 4.78
N LEU A 179 -7.80 3.25 5.24
CA LEU A 179 -6.58 2.81 4.56
C LEU A 179 -6.87 2.31 3.16
N GLY A 180 -7.94 1.55 2.96
CA GLY A 180 -8.35 1.05 1.66
C GLY A 180 -8.64 2.17 0.66
N VAL A 181 -9.43 3.16 1.06
CA VAL A 181 -9.78 4.32 0.22
C VAL A 181 -8.56 5.18 -0.08
N VAL A 182 -7.74 5.50 0.93
CA VAL A 182 -6.49 6.27 0.74
C VAL A 182 -5.55 5.54 -0.22
N THR A 183 -5.39 4.23 -0.05
CA THR A 183 -4.52 3.40 -0.89
C THR A 183 -5.04 3.30 -2.32
N LEU A 184 -6.35 3.14 -2.47
CA LEU A 184 -7.01 3.12 -3.77
C LEU A 184 -6.83 4.46 -4.50
N ALA A 185 -7.05 5.58 -3.81
CA ALA A 185 -6.83 6.93 -4.33
C ALA A 185 -5.36 7.15 -4.73
N ALA A 186 -4.42 6.77 -3.86
CA ALA A 186 -2.98 6.81 -4.14
C ALA A 186 -2.61 6.01 -5.40
N GLY A 187 -3.28 4.88 -5.64
CA GLY A 187 -3.10 4.09 -6.86
C GLY A 187 -3.62 4.76 -8.14
N LEU A 188 -4.57 5.70 -8.05
CA LEU A 188 -5.14 6.42 -9.19
C LEU A 188 -4.23 7.56 -9.69
N PHE A 189 -3.51 8.25 -8.80
CA PHE A 189 -2.65 9.41 -9.17
C PHE A 189 -1.46 9.09 -10.11
N PRO A 190 -0.75 7.95 -10.01
CA PRO A 190 0.35 7.59 -10.92
C PRO A 190 -0.08 7.44 -12.37
N SER A 191 -1.38 7.19 -12.62
CA SER A 191 -1.94 7.18 -13.98
C SER A 191 -1.98 8.59 -14.57
N VAL A 192 -2.27 9.61 -13.75
CA VAL A 192 -2.30 11.02 -14.16
C VAL A 192 -0.88 11.54 -14.43
N ALA A 193 0.06 11.28 -13.51
CA ALA A 193 1.46 11.69 -13.68
C ALA A 193 2.12 11.04 -14.92
N ARG A 194 1.82 9.77 -15.20
CA ARG A 194 2.30 9.08 -16.41
C ARG A 194 1.61 9.58 -17.69
N ALA A 195 0.33 9.94 -17.63
CA ALA A 195 -0.37 10.54 -18.76
C ALA A 195 0.23 11.91 -19.15
N ILE A 196 0.56 12.74 -18.15
CA ILE A 196 1.23 14.04 -18.37
C ILE A 196 2.64 13.84 -18.94
N ARG A 197 3.41 12.88 -18.40
CA ARG A 197 4.81 12.65 -18.84
C ARG A 197 4.92 12.05 -20.26
N ARG A 198 3.85 11.50 -20.84
CA ARG A 198 3.84 10.94 -22.21
C ARG A 198 3.60 11.97 -23.33
N GLN A 199 3.31 13.22 -23.00
CA GLN A 199 3.02 14.28 -23.99
C GLN A 199 4.21 14.92 -24.77
N PRO A 200 5.52 14.70 -24.51
CA PRO A 200 6.53 15.58 -25.13
C PRO A 200 7.00 15.21 -26.55
N LYS A 201 6.57 14.11 -27.19
CA LYS A 201 7.13 13.70 -28.50
C LYS A 201 6.30 14.09 -29.73
N THR A 202 5.01 14.35 -29.60
CA THR A 202 4.17 14.74 -30.73
C THR A 202 4.35 16.20 -31.13
N ILE A 203 4.63 17.10 -30.17
CA ILE A 203 4.85 18.52 -30.44
C ILE A 203 6.18 18.76 -31.16
N ALA A 204 7.24 18.03 -30.79
CA ALA A 204 8.53 18.15 -31.46
C ALA A 204 8.50 17.72 -32.94
N ARG A 205 7.66 16.74 -33.32
CA ARG A 205 7.50 16.32 -34.72
C ARG A 205 6.63 17.27 -35.54
N ALA A 206 5.62 17.90 -34.93
CA ALA A 206 4.81 18.92 -35.60
C ALA A 206 5.62 20.20 -35.90
N GLY A 207 6.56 20.58 -35.02
CA GLY A 207 7.45 21.71 -35.25
C GLY A 207 8.49 21.47 -36.35
N LEU A 208 9.01 20.25 -36.48
CA LEU A 208 9.99 19.90 -37.53
C LEU A 208 9.34 19.80 -38.92
N ALA A 209 8.11 19.28 -39.03
CA ALA A 209 7.39 19.23 -40.30
C ALA A 209 6.99 20.62 -40.85
N ALA A 210 6.86 21.63 -39.98
CA ALA A 210 6.55 23.01 -40.40
C ALA A 210 7.80 23.81 -40.84
N SER A 211 9.01 23.32 -40.54
CA SER A 211 10.27 24.01 -40.87
C SER A 211 10.89 23.57 -42.20
N ASP A 212 10.45 22.44 -42.78
CA ASP A 212 11.04 21.85 -43.99
C ASP A 212 10.34 22.30 -45.30
N GLY A 213 9.43 23.27 -45.20
CA GLY A 213 8.61 23.77 -46.30
C GLY A 213 8.87 25.22 -46.71
N ARG A 214 10.03 25.81 -46.38
CA ARG A 214 10.45 27.14 -46.83
C ARG A 214 11.78 27.13 -47.54
#